data_AF-A0A813J137-F1
#
_entry.id   AF-A0A813J137-F1
#
_cell.length_a   1.000
_cell.length_b   1.000
_cell.length_c   1.000
_cell.angle_alpha   90.00
_cell.angle_beta   90.00
_cell.angle_gamma   90.00
#
_symmetry.space_group_name_H-M   'P 1'
#
loop_
_entity.id
_entity.type
_entity.pdbx_description
1 polymer ?
#
loop_
_entity_poly.entity_id
_entity_poly.type
_entity_poly.pdbx_seq_one_letter_code
_entity_poly.pdbx_strand_id
1 'polypeptide(L)'
;LNFLAFLRMLKMLDEIEVRRQQGGAMGFGRDRTDALFSAFQAMEPESNGTVRREIMEKALVRCTGKWLTKNQLSEALRTLGVEPVPVQFSNFLRVLKNMETFVEGDFEECLDDILAWEVHSRQAIEEEEGTYDVIPPVNLTSSSSKNRLSLDRAGT
;
A
#
# COMPACT_ATOMS: atom_id res chain seq x y z
N LEU A 1 -27.67 32.41 -5.53
CA LEU A 1 -26.52 31.85 -4.79
C LEU A 1 -26.92 31.68 -3.33
N ASN A 2 -26.67 30.53 -2.71
CA ASN A 2 -26.97 30.25 -1.31
C ASN A 2 -25.75 30.58 -0.44
N PHE A 3 -25.90 31.38 0.62
CA PHE A 3 -24.82 31.72 1.56
C PHE A 3 -24.13 30.48 2.14
N LEU A 4 -24.86 29.39 2.35
CA LEU A 4 -24.29 28.13 2.82
C LEU A 4 -23.36 27.46 1.80
N ALA A 5 -23.67 27.61 0.51
CA ALA A 5 -22.79 27.13 -0.57
C ALA A 5 -21.51 27.96 -0.65
N PHE A 6 -21.62 29.27 -0.42
CA PHE A 6 -20.46 30.17 -0.36
C PHE A 6 -19.53 29.83 0.82
N LEU A 7 -20.07 29.62 2.02
CA LEU A 7 -19.26 29.20 3.18
C LEU A 7 -18.54 27.86 2.97
N ARG A 8 -19.21 26.89 2.31
CA ARG A 8 -18.58 25.61 1.96
C ARG A 8 -17.43 25.80 0.98
N MET A 9 -17.57 26.70 0.01
CA MET A 9 -16.50 27.02 -0.94
C MET A 9 -15.30 27.65 -0.22
N LEU A 10 -15.52 28.61 0.68
CA LEU A 10 -14.45 29.21 1.48
C LEU A 10 -13.71 28.18 2.33
N LYS A 11 -14.46 27.30 3.01
CA LYS A 11 -13.87 26.22 3.81
C LYS A 11 -12.99 25.30 2.95
N MET A 12 -13.46 24.95 1.76
CA MET A 12 -12.68 24.12 0.83
C MET A 12 -11.39 24.80 0.37
N LEU A 13 -11.44 26.10 0.08
CA LEU A 13 -10.25 26.88 -0.30
C LEU A 13 -9.24 26.95 0.85
N ASP A 14 -9.71 27.15 2.08
CA ASP A 14 -8.87 27.16 3.27
C ASP A 14 -8.19 25.80 3.48
N GLU A 15 -8.94 24.71 3.37
CA GLU A 15 -8.38 23.35 3.46
C GLU A 15 -7.35 23.06 2.36
N ILE A 16 -7.57 23.54 1.12
CA ILE A 16 -6.58 23.44 0.03
C ILE A 16 -5.30 24.18 0.40
N GLU A 17 -5.41 25.41 0.90
CA GLU A 17 -4.25 26.23 1.22
C GLU A 17 -3.47 25.67 2.42
N VAL A 18 -4.14 25.18 3.46
CA VAL A 18 -3.51 24.49 4.59
C VAL A 18 -2.67 23.29 4.11
N ARG A 19 -3.19 22.49 3.17
CA ARG A 19 -2.44 21.36 2.60
C ARG A 19 -1.22 21.82 1.82
N ARG A 20 -1.35 22.85 1.00
CA ARG A 20 -0.22 23.45 0.25
C ARG A 20 0.84 24.02 1.18
N GLN A 21 0.45 24.61 2.31
CA GLN A 21 1.39 25.06 3.34
C GLN A 21 2.13 23.88 4.00
N GLN A 22 1.44 22.77 4.27
CA GLN A 22 2.08 21.54 4.78
C GLN A 22 3.11 20.98 3.80
N GLY A 23 2.78 20.93 2.50
CA GLY A 23 3.70 20.52 1.44
C GLY A 23 4.90 21.47 1.31
N GLY A 24 4.64 22.78 1.27
CA GLY A 24 5.68 23.80 1.21
C GLY A 24 6.64 23.75 2.40
N ALA A 25 6.14 23.46 3.61
CA ALA A 25 6.98 23.27 4.80
C ALA A 25 7.93 22.07 4.69
N MET A 26 7.63 21.10 3.83
CA MET A 26 8.48 19.93 3.54
C MET A 26 9.32 20.10 2.27
N GLY A 27 9.19 21.23 1.58
CA GLY A 27 9.90 21.53 0.33
C GLY A 27 9.18 21.05 -0.94
N PHE A 28 7.94 20.59 -0.85
CA PHE A 28 7.14 20.23 -2.04
C PHE A 28 6.48 21.48 -2.64
N GLY A 29 6.55 21.62 -3.96
CA GLY A 29 5.82 22.66 -4.71
C GLY A 29 4.30 22.50 -4.62
N ARG A 30 3.54 23.54 -4.99
CA ARG A 30 2.06 23.53 -4.90
C ARG A 30 1.44 22.40 -5.73
N ASP A 31 1.77 22.34 -7.02
CA ASP A 31 1.22 21.33 -7.94
C ASP A 31 1.56 19.91 -7.49
N ARG A 32 2.78 19.72 -6.98
CA ARG A 32 3.23 18.43 -6.44
C ARG A 32 2.50 18.05 -5.17
N THR A 33 2.27 19.01 -4.28
CA THR A 33 1.50 18.78 -3.05
C THR A 33 0.08 18.37 -3.38
N ASP A 34 -0.55 18.99 -4.37
CA ASP A 34 -1.90 18.64 -4.83
C ASP A 34 -1.92 17.22 -5.44
N ALA A 35 -0.92 16.86 -6.25
CA ALA A 35 -0.78 15.52 -6.80
C ALA A 35 -0.57 14.44 -5.71
N LEU A 36 0.31 14.71 -4.74
CA LEU A 36 0.56 13.84 -3.59
C LEU A 36 -0.69 13.71 -2.71
N PHE A 37 -1.48 14.78 -2.59
CA PHE A 37 -2.76 14.70 -1.90
C PHE A 37 -3.76 13.81 -2.65
N SER A 38 -3.80 13.87 -3.99
CA SER A 38 -4.61 12.97 -4.80
C SER A 38 -4.19 11.50 -4.59
N ALA A 39 -2.89 11.21 -4.60
CA ALA A 39 -2.37 9.87 -4.30
C ALA A 39 -2.73 9.42 -2.87
N PHE A 40 -2.72 10.34 -1.91
CA PHE A 40 -3.16 10.08 -0.53
C PHE A 40 -4.66 9.77 -0.45
N GLN A 41 -5.50 10.49 -1.20
CA GLN A 41 -6.94 10.21 -1.28
C GLN A 41 -7.24 8.88 -1.96
N ALA A 42 -6.42 8.45 -2.93
CA ALA A 42 -6.54 7.14 -3.57
C ALA A 42 -6.31 5.96 -2.62
N MET A 43 -5.72 6.20 -1.44
CA MET A 43 -5.64 5.21 -0.36
C MET A 43 -6.92 5.10 0.48
N GLU A 44 -8.00 5.76 0.06
CA GLU A 44 -9.32 5.75 0.70
C GLU A 44 -9.26 6.12 2.20
N PRO A 45 -8.89 7.36 2.52
CA PRO A 45 -8.91 7.83 3.90
C PRO A 45 -10.32 7.70 4.51
N GLU A 46 -10.37 7.40 5.80
CA GLU A 46 -11.59 7.35 6.58
C GLU A 46 -12.27 8.74 6.63
N SER A 47 -13.50 8.81 7.17
CA SER A 47 -14.31 10.03 7.20
C SER A 47 -13.65 11.21 7.93
N ASN A 48 -12.63 10.96 8.75
CA ASN A 48 -11.82 11.94 9.45
C ASN A 48 -10.60 12.44 8.63
N GLY A 49 -10.43 11.98 7.39
CA GLY A 49 -9.31 12.35 6.52
C GLY A 49 -7.99 11.63 6.83
N THR A 50 -8.05 10.48 7.49
CA THR A 50 -6.86 9.70 7.86
C THR A 50 -6.82 8.33 7.19
N VAL A 51 -5.64 7.83 6.89
CA VAL A 51 -5.42 6.51 6.27
C VAL A 51 -4.87 5.56 7.33
N ARG A 52 -5.38 4.32 7.38
CA ARG A 52 -4.81 3.29 8.26
C ARG A 52 -3.36 3.02 7.86
N ARG A 53 -2.47 2.91 8.86
CA ARG A 53 -1.03 2.73 8.63
C ARG A 53 -0.73 1.56 7.71
N GLU A 54 -1.44 0.45 7.87
CA GLU A 54 -1.26 -0.77 7.09
C GLU A 54 -1.58 -0.58 5.61
N ILE A 55 -2.56 0.28 5.28
CA ILE A 55 -2.92 0.60 3.89
C ILE A 55 -1.79 1.41 3.26
N MET A 56 -1.32 2.45 3.96
CA MET A 56 -0.22 3.27 3.47
C MET A 56 1.07 2.47 3.32
N GLU A 57 1.39 1.60 4.29
CA GLU A 57 2.57 0.74 4.20
C GLU A 57 2.48 -0.20 3.00
N LYS A 58 1.34 -0.86 2.78
CA LYS A 58 1.12 -1.70 1.59
C LYS A 58 1.27 -0.89 0.30
N ALA A 59 0.76 0.34 0.26
CA ALA A 59 0.89 1.21 -0.89
C ALA A 59 2.35 1.55 -1.18
N LEU A 60 3.08 2.02 -0.17
CA LEU A 60 4.48 2.39 -0.31
C LEU A 60 5.35 1.18 -0.67
N VAL A 61 5.16 0.02 -0.05
CA VAL A 61 5.90 -1.21 -0.40
C VAL A 61 5.79 -1.53 -1.89
N ARG A 62 4.58 -1.40 -2.46
CA ARG A 62 4.36 -1.72 -3.87
C ARG A 62 4.95 -0.67 -4.81
N CYS A 63 4.78 0.63 -4.55
CA CYS A 63 5.33 1.68 -5.42
C CYS A 63 6.85 1.82 -5.31
N THR A 64 7.39 1.60 -4.10
CA THR A 64 8.78 1.95 -3.78
C THR A 64 9.72 0.77 -3.77
N GLY A 65 9.22 -0.45 -4.02
CA GLY A 65 10.02 -1.68 -3.92
C GLY A 65 11.23 -1.74 -4.87
N LYS A 66 11.22 -1.00 -5.98
CA LYS A 66 12.38 -0.87 -6.89
C LYS A 66 13.39 0.20 -6.43
N TRP A 67 12.99 1.10 -5.54
CA TRP A 67 13.79 2.23 -5.06
C TRP A 67 14.40 1.97 -3.69
N LEU A 68 13.66 1.26 -2.83
CA LEU A 68 13.98 1.06 -1.43
C LEU A 68 13.98 -0.42 -1.08
N THR A 69 15.00 -0.84 -0.33
CA THR A 69 14.94 -2.11 0.38
C THR A 69 13.88 -2.05 1.48
N LYS A 70 13.38 -3.23 1.89
CA LYS A 70 12.43 -3.34 3.01
C LYS A 70 12.91 -2.65 4.29
N ASN A 71 14.22 -2.71 4.57
CA ASN A 71 14.81 -2.08 5.74
C ASN A 71 14.80 -0.55 5.65
N GLN A 72 15.14 0.01 4.47
CA GLN A 72 15.10 1.46 4.26
C GLN A 72 13.66 1.99 4.33
N LEU A 73 12.70 1.29 3.74
CA LEU A 73 11.29 1.66 3.84
C LEU A 73 10.78 1.56 5.29
N SER A 74 11.16 0.52 6.03
CA SER A 74 10.82 0.40 7.46
C SER A 74 11.40 1.54 8.29
N GLU A 75 12.64 1.96 8.00
CA GLU A 75 13.29 3.09 8.66
C GLU A 75 12.60 4.42 8.28
N ALA A 76 12.18 4.55 7.03
CA ALA A 76 11.40 5.69 6.56
C ALA A 76 10.06 5.81 7.32
N LEU A 77 9.35 4.69 7.47
CA LEU A 77 8.07 4.60 8.19
C LEU A 77 8.19 4.77 9.70
N ARG A 78 9.39 4.61 10.27
CA ARG A 78 9.62 4.77 11.72
C ARG A 78 9.31 6.19 12.21
N THR A 79 9.32 7.19 11.32
CA THR A 79 8.93 8.59 11.65
C THR A 79 7.46 8.72 12.07
N LEU A 80 6.63 7.71 11.80
CA LEU A 80 5.24 7.65 12.23
C LEU A 80 5.09 7.18 13.68
N GLY A 81 6.16 6.71 14.32
CA GLY A 81 6.13 6.14 15.66
C GLY A 81 5.74 4.65 15.67
N VAL A 82 5.61 4.10 16.88
CA VAL A 82 5.34 2.67 17.12
C VAL A 82 3.84 2.38 17.28
N GLU A 83 3.04 3.39 17.58
CA GLU A 83 1.61 3.24 17.82
C GLU A 83 0.83 3.18 16.48
N PRO A 84 -0.27 2.39 16.38
CA PRO A 84 -1.12 2.36 15.19
C PRO A 84 -1.95 3.65 15.12
N VAL A 85 -1.28 4.76 14.84
CA VAL A 85 -1.94 6.05 14.67
C VAL A 85 -2.46 6.16 13.24
N PRO A 86 -3.74 6.49 13.03
CA PRO A 86 -4.24 6.85 11.72
C PRO A 86 -3.37 7.96 11.10
N VAL A 87 -2.93 7.74 9.87
CA VAL A 87 -1.95 8.59 9.20
C VAL A 87 -2.66 9.75 8.54
N GLN A 88 -2.30 10.97 8.94
CA GLN A 88 -2.74 12.20 8.26
C GLN A 88 -1.85 12.52 7.06
N PHE A 89 -2.34 13.36 6.15
CA PHE A 89 -1.56 13.80 4.99
C PHE A 89 -0.19 14.39 5.36
N SER A 90 -0.11 15.18 6.43
CA SER A 90 1.16 15.74 6.89
C SER A 90 2.17 14.67 7.33
N ASN A 91 1.70 13.55 7.90
CA ASN A 91 2.54 12.42 8.26
C ASN A 91 3.02 11.67 7.01
N PHE A 92 2.14 11.50 6.02
CA PHE A 92 2.50 10.93 4.72
C PHE A 92 3.62 11.74 4.05
N LEU A 93 3.50 13.07 3.99
CA LEU A 93 4.54 13.95 3.46
C LEU A 93 5.88 13.82 4.18
N ARG A 94 5.87 13.64 5.52
CA ARG A 94 7.10 13.40 6.28
C ARG A 94 7.78 12.09 5.91
N VAL A 95 7.01 11.03 5.68
CA VAL A 95 7.55 9.74 5.23
C VAL A 95 8.22 9.90 3.88
N LEU A 96 7.56 10.55 2.92
CA LEU A 96 8.13 10.81 1.59
C LEU A 96 9.42 11.64 1.70
N LYS A 97 9.41 12.69 2.52
CA LYS A 97 10.59 13.52 2.73
C LYS A 97 11.75 12.73 3.38
N ASN A 98 11.44 11.78 4.26
CA ASN A 98 12.45 10.92 4.85
C ASN A 98 12.99 9.90 3.82
N MET A 99 12.15 9.42 2.89
CA MET A 99 12.56 8.53 1.80
C MET A 99 13.58 9.15 0.87
N GLU A 100 13.54 10.47 0.66
CA GLU A 100 14.53 11.22 -0.13
C GLU A 100 15.96 10.98 0.33
N THR A 101 16.19 10.71 1.62
CA THR A 101 17.52 10.41 2.18
C THR A 101 18.07 9.04 1.75
N PHE A 102 17.21 8.15 1.26
CA PHE A 102 17.57 6.80 0.83
C PHE A 102 17.61 6.66 -0.70
N VAL A 103 16.88 7.52 -1.42
CA VAL A 103 16.82 7.54 -2.89
C VAL A 103 17.65 8.71 -3.41
N GLU A 104 18.97 8.57 -3.35
CA GLU A 104 19.89 9.63 -3.78
C GLU A 104 19.83 9.81 -5.31
N GLY A 105 19.53 11.03 -5.77
CA GLY A 105 19.57 11.41 -7.19
C GLY A 105 18.30 11.11 -7.98
N ASP A 106 17.54 10.07 -7.61
CA ASP A 106 16.38 9.59 -8.37
C ASP A 106 15.04 9.73 -7.61
N PHE A 107 15.00 10.58 -6.58
CA PHE A 107 13.79 10.76 -5.76
C PHE A 107 12.58 11.24 -6.57
N GLU A 108 12.81 12.02 -7.61
CA GLU A 108 11.75 12.52 -8.50
C GLU A 108 11.04 11.39 -9.23
N GLU A 109 11.79 10.43 -9.79
CA GLU A 109 11.22 9.26 -10.45
C GLU A 109 10.50 8.35 -9.44
N CYS A 110 11.04 8.23 -8.22
CA CYS A 110 10.38 7.51 -7.13
C CYS A 110 9.03 8.15 -6.76
N LEU A 111 8.96 9.48 -6.70
CA LEU A 111 7.70 10.18 -6.47
C LEU A 111 6.70 9.94 -7.60
N ASP A 112 7.14 9.93 -8.85
CA ASP A 112 6.27 9.67 -9.99
C ASP A 112 5.62 8.27 -9.92
N ASP A 113 6.35 7.25 -9.46
CA ASP A 113 5.75 5.93 -9.23
C ASP A 113 4.74 5.91 -8.08
N ILE A 114 4.98 6.69 -7.03
CA ILE A 114 4.03 6.85 -5.92
C ILE A 114 2.76 7.56 -6.41
N LEU A 115 2.91 8.56 -7.27
CA LEU A 115 1.78 9.26 -7.89
C LEU A 115 1.00 8.35 -8.85
N ALA A 116 1.69 7.41 -9.52
CA ALA A 116 1.08 6.42 -10.40
C ALA A 116 0.40 5.25 -9.64
N TRP A 117 0.40 5.25 -8.30
CA TRP A 117 -0.15 4.18 -7.47
C TRP A 117 -1.58 3.79 -7.83
N GLU A 118 -2.44 4.75 -8.15
CA GLU A 118 -3.85 4.47 -8.49
C GLU A 118 -3.99 3.57 -9.73
N VAL A 119 -3.08 3.73 -10.70
CA VAL A 119 -3.07 2.91 -11.92
C VAL A 119 -2.67 1.48 -11.61
N HIS A 120 -1.63 1.31 -10.78
CA HIS A 120 -1.08 0.01 -10.43
C HIS A 120 -1.96 -0.78 -9.44
N SER A 121 -2.66 -0.09 -8.54
CA SER A 121 -3.54 -0.71 -7.55
C SER A 121 -4.81 -1.29 -8.19
N ARG A 122 -5.33 -0.70 -9.27
CA ARG A 122 -6.45 -1.29 -10.04
C ARG A 122 -6.03 -2.52 -10.85
N GLN A 123 -4.84 -2.51 -11.44
CA GLN A 123 -4.32 -3.64 -12.22
C GLN A 123 -3.99 -4.87 -11.36
N ALA A 124 -3.46 -4.66 -10.15
CA ALA A 124 -3.13 -5.75 -9.24
C ALA A 124 -4.35 -6.52 -8.69
N ILE A 125 -5.54 -5.92 -8.71
CA ILE A 125 -6.80 -6.59 -8.29
C ILE A 125 -7.27 -7.56 -9.38
N GLU A 126 -7.00 -7.27 -10.65
CA GLU A 126 -7.37 -8.15 -11.77
C GLU A 126 -6.46 -9.39 -11.87
N GLU A 127 -5.22 -9.34 -11.37
CA GLU A 127 -4.29 -10.49 -11.40
C GLU A 127 -4.53 -11.50 -10.26
N GLU A 128 -5.07 -11.10 -9.11
CA GLU A 128 -5.38 -12.03 -7.99
C GLU A 128 -6.70 -12.79 -8.18
N GLU A 129 -7.63 -12.32 -9.02
CA GLU A 129 -8.92 -13.01 -9.28
C GLU A 129 -8.84 -14.13 -10.35
N GLY A 130 -7.67 -14.33 -10.97
CA GLY A 130 -7.47 -15.28 -12.07
C GLY A 130 -6.96 -16.67 -11.69
N THR A 131 -6.63 -16.92 -10.42
CA THR A 131 -6.11 -18.24 -10.00
C THR A 131 -7.19 -19.05 -9.31
N TYR A 132 -8.16 -19.54 -10.10
CA TYR A 132 -8.99 -20.65 -9.65
C TYR A 132 -8.09 -21.89 -9.60
N ASP A 133 -7.89 -22.46 -8.42
CA ASP A 133 -7.38 -23.82 -8.27
C ASP A 133 -8.32 -24.77 -9.03
N VAL A 134 -7.95 -25.10 -10.27
CA VAL A 134 -8.53 -26.21 -11.01
C VAL A 134 -8.07 -27.47 -10.28
N ILE A 135 -8.86 -27.92 -9.31
CA ILE A 135 -8.69 -29.22 -8.69
C ILE A 135 -8.71 -30.25 -9.84
N PRO A 136 -7.61 -30.98 -10.10
CA PRO A 136 -7.62 -31.99 -11.14
C PRO A 136 -8.61 -33.11 -10.75
N PRO A 137 -9.41 -33.64 -11.69
CA PRO A 137 -10.33 -34.73 -11.39
C PRO A 137 -9.53 -35.97 -10.95
N VAL A 138 -9.75 -36.39 -9.69
CA VAL A 138 -9.16 -37.61 -9.12
C VAL A 138 -9.73 -38.80 -9.87
N ASN A 139 -8.88 -39.45 -10.66
CA ASN A 139 -9.24 -40.68 -11.35
C ASN A 139 -8.93 -41.89 -10.45
N LEU A 140 -9.99 -42.62 -10.13
CA LEU A 140 -10.14 -43.89 -9.42
C LEU A 140 -8.96 -44.87 -9.47
N THR A 141 -8.68 -45.56 -8.37
CA THR A 141 -8.65 -47.04 -8.37
C THR A 141 -9.14 -47.61 -7.04
N SER A 142 -10.29 -48.28 -7.09
CA SER A 142 -10.79 -49.20 -6.08
C SER A 142 -10.15 -50.58 -6.28
N SER A 143 -9.96 -51.27 -5.15
CA SER A 143 -10.02 -52.71 -4.97
C SER A 143 -8.76 -53.58 -5.11
N SER A 144 -8.49 -54.25 -3.98
CA SER A 144 -8.31 -55.69 -3.85
C SER A 144 -6.88 -56.22 -3.78
N SER A 145 -6.48 -56.66 -2.57
CA SER A 145 -5.95 -58.01 -2.27
C SER A 145 -5.65 -58.09 -0.77
N LYS A 146 -6.50 -58.75 0.02
CA LYS A 146 -6.40 -60.15 0.50
C LYS A 146 -5.27 -60.40 1.51
N ASN A 147 -5.70 -60.52 2.76
CA ASN A 147 -5.01 -61.17 3.89
C ASN A 147 -4.65 -62.64 3.62
N ARG A 148 -3.66 -63.13 4.41
CA ARG A 148 -3.17 -64.51 4.67
C ARG A 148 -1.73 -64.69 4.16
N LEU A 149 -0.81 -65.34 4.87
CA LEU A 149 -0.90 -66.37 5.90
C LEU A 149 0.40 -66.40 6.72
N SER A 150 0.27 -67.00 7.89
CA SER A 150 1.28 -67.25 8.92
C SER A 150 2.28 -68.36 8.55
N LEU A 151 3.39 -68.35 9.28
CA LEU A 151 4.02 -69.50 9.93
C LEU A 151 5.21 -70.23 9.25
N ASP A 152 6.26 -70.31 10.09
CA ASP A 152 7.21 -71.42 10.31
C ASP A 152 8.51 -71.58 9.48
N ARG A 153 9.60 -71.63 10.29
CA ARG A 153 10.80 -72.52 10.22
C ARG A 153 11.70 -72.43 8.98
N ALA A 154 13.02 -72.58 9.05
CA ALA A 154 13.98 -73.05 10.06
C ALA A 154 15.32 -72.29 9.79
N GLY A 155 16.25 -72.14 10.73
CA GLY A 155 17.21 -73.19 11.11
C GLY A 155 18.45 -73.14 10.20
N THR A 156 19.62 -73.05 10.84
CA THR A 156 20.95 -73.45 10.33
C THR A 156 20.95 -74.65 9.40
#